data_AF-A0A7S4T4V9-F1
#
_entry.id   AF-A0A7S4T4V9-F1
#
_cell.length_a   1.000
_cell.length_b   1.000
_cell.length_c   1.000
_cell.angle_alpha   90.00
_cell.angle_beta   90.00
_cell.angle_gamma   90.00
#
_symmetry.space_group_name_H-M   'P 1'
#
loop_
_entity.id
_entity.type
_entity.pdbx_description
1 polymer ?
#
loop_
_entity_poly.entity_id
_entity_poly.type
_entity_poly.pdbx_seq_one_letter_code
_entity_poly.pdbx_strand_id
1 'polypeptide(L)'
;KMSKRGGAASGNKFRMTLGLPVGAVVNCADNTGAKNLYVISVKGYHGRLNRLPAACVGDMVMATVKKGKPELRKKVMPAVIIRQRKSFRRKDGVYLYFED
;
A
#
# COMPACT_ATOMS: atom_id res chain seq x y z
N LYS A 1 29.55 15.66 -2.10
CA LYS A 1 28.98 14.44 -1.46
C LYS A 1 27.45 14.53 -1.51
N MET A 2 26.78 13.86 -2.45
CA MET A 2 25.32 13.78 -2.46
C MET A 2 24.87 12.95 -1.25
N SER A 3 24.10 13.56 -0.35
CA SER A 3 23.49 12.83 0.76
C SER A 3 22.51 11.81 0.18
N LYS A 4 22.68 10.54 0.53
CA LYS A 4 21.70 9.49 0.23
C LYS A 4 20.45 9.78 1.04
N ARG A 5 19.53 10.57 0.50
CA ARG A 5 18.15 10.64 0.98
C ARG A 5 17.50 9.29 0.67
N GLY A 6 17.55 8.36 1.63
CA GLY A 6 16.78 7.12 1.57
C GLY A 6 15.31 7.46 1.31
N GLY A 7 14.60 6.62 0.54
CA GLY A 7 13.21 6.86 0.13
C GLY A 7 12.37 7.38 1.30
N ALA A 8 11.95 8.64 1.19
CA ALA A 8 11.54 9.45 2.32
C ALA A 8 10.14 9.05 2.79
N ALA A 9 10.07 8.20 3.82
CA ALA A 9 8.93 8.21 4.73
C ALA A 9 9.19 9.32 5.77
N SER A 10 8.31 10.32 5.84
CA SER A 10 8.39 11.35 6.86
C SER A 10 7.76 10.85 8.16
N GLY A 11 8.59 10.45 9.12
CA GLY A 11 8.16 10.04 10.46
C GLY A 11 7.83 8.56 10.61
N ASN A 12 7.50 8.16 11.84
CA ASN A 12 7.18 6.78 12.22
C ASN A 12 5.67 6.56 12.24
N LYS A 13 5.22 5.45 11.66
CA LYS A 13 3.82 5.05 11.65
C LYS A 13 3.48 4.17 12.85
N PHE A 14 2.35 4.44 13.50
CA PHE A 14 1.82 3.54 14.53
C PHE A 14 1.26 2.25 13.89
N ARG A 15 1.29 1.14 14.64
CA ARG A 15 0.78 -0.13 14.14
C ARG A 15 -0.74 -0.09 14.00
N MET A 16 -1.24 -0.43 12.82
CA MET A 16 -2.67 -0.51 12.51
C MET A 16 -3.04 -1.91 12.01
N THR A 17 -4.34 -2.20 11.94
CA THR A 17 -4.86 -3.45 11.39
C THR A 17 -4.47 -3.56 9.91
N LEU A 18 -3.80 -4.64 9.55
CA LEU A 18 -3.45 -4.96 8.16
C LEU A 18 -4.71 -5.48 7.44
N GLY A 19 -5.12 -4.77 6.39
CA GLY A 19 -6.36 -5.05 5.64
C GLY A 19 -6.14 -5.56 4.23
N LEU A 20 -4.91 -5.44 3.70
CA LEU A 20 -4.60 -5.69 2.30
C LEU A 20 -3.45 -6.69 2.17
N PRO A 21 -3.71 -8.01 2.15
CA PRO A 21 -2.68 -9.00 1.87
C PRO A 21 -2.17 -8.88 0.41
N VAL A 22 -1.02 -9.47 0.13
CA VAL A 22 -0.58 -9.67 -1.26
C VAL A 22 -1.68 -10.37 -2.07
N GLY A 23 -1.83 -9.96 -3.33
CA GLY A 23 -2.94 -10.39 -4.17
C GLY A 23 -4.17 -9.47 -4.14
N ALA A 24 -4.26 -8.54 -3.18
CA ALA A 24 -5.32 -7.56 -3.15
C ALA A 24 -5.27 -6.64 -4.38
N VAL A 25 -6.44 -6.37 -4.95
CA VAL A 25 -6.64 -5.35 -6.00
C VAL A 25 -7.31 -4.14 -5.35
N VAL A 26 -6.68 -2.98 -5.48
CA VAL A 26 -7.18 -1.72 -4.93
C VAL A 26 -7.37 -0.68 -6.04
N ASN A 27 -8.25 0.28 -5.80
CA ASN A 27 -8.46 1.39 -6.71
C ASN A 27 -7.25 2.33 -6.67
N CYS A 28 -6.90 2.85 -7.84
CA CYS A 28 -5.95 3.95 -7.93
C CYS A 28 -6.70 5.27 -7.77
N ALA A 29 -6.21 6.14 -6.88
CA ALA A 29 -6.82 7.43 -6.58
C ALA A 29 -6.03 8.61 -7.16
N ASP A 30 -5.13 8.35 -8.10
CA ASP A 30 -4.35 9.39 -8.78
C ASP A 30 -4.90 9.67 -10.19
N ASN A 31 -4.33 10.68 -10.85
CA ASN A 31 -4.66 11.07 -12.23
C ASN A 31 -3.63 10.57 -13.27
N THR A 32 -2.79 9.57 -12.94
CA THR A 32 -1.76 9.05 -13.86
C THR A 32 -2.36 8.27 -15.04
N GLY A 33 -3.56 7.72 -14.83
CA GLY A 33 -4.28 6.86 -15.79
C GLY A 33 -4.25 5.38 -15.43
N ALA A 34 -3.71 5.01 -14.26
CA ALA A 34 -4.00 3.73 -13.62
C ALA A 34 -5.42 3.74 -13.03
N LYS A 35 -6.15 2.63 -13.14
CA LYS A 35 -7.47 2.46 -12.49
C LYS A 35 -7.41 1.50 -11.32
N ASN A 36 -6.72 0.37 -11.51
CA ASN A 36 -6.60 -0.68 -10.49
C ASN A 36 -5.14 -1.09 -10.31
N LEU A 37 -4.73 -1.20 -9.05
CA LEU A 37 -3.41 -1.63 -8.62
C LEU A 37 -3.51 -3.01 -7.97
N TYR A 38 -2.62 -3.92 -8.34
CA TYR A 38 -2.50 -5.25 -7.75
C TYR A 38 -1.26 -5.32 -6.88
N VAL A 39 -1.45 -5.60 -5.59
CA VAL A 39 -0.38 -5.64 -4.58
C VAL A 39 0.44 -6.92 -4.71
N ILE A 40 1.75 -6.78 -4.90
CA ILE A 40 2.70 -7.91 -5.05
C ILE A 40 3.51 -8.12 -3.78
N SER A 41 3.97 -7.03 -3.16
CA SER A 41 4.75 -7.10 -1.92
C SER A 41 4.60 -5.83 -1.09
N VAL A 42 4.93 -5.93 0.20
CA VAL A 42 4.89 -4.82 1.16
C VAL A 42 6.32 -4.48 1.56
N LYS A 43 6.70 -3.22 1.44
CA LYS A 43 8.05 -2.77 1.78
C LYS A 43 8.27 -2.85 3.30
N GLY A 44 9.41 -3.40 3.71
CA GLY A 44 9.75 -3.54 5.14
C GLY A 44 9.07 -4.71 5.85
N TYR A 45 8.39 -5.61 5.13
CA TYR A 45 7.84 -6.83 5.71
C TYR A 45 8.95 -7.86 5.98
N HIS A 46 8.99 -8.38 7.20
CA HIS A 46 9.83 -9.52 7.57
C HIS A 46 9.01 -10.81 7.46
N GLY A 47 9.51 -11.76 6.66
CA GLY A 47 8.82 -13.01 6.37
C GLY A 47 8.56 -13.88 7.60
N ARG A 48 7.46 -14.65 7.56
CA ARG A 48 7.19 -15.75 8.48
C ARG A 48 6.56 -16.90 7.68
N LEU A 49 6.90 -18.14 8.03
CA LEU A 49 6.37 -19.33 7.37
C LEU A 49 4.84 -19.27 7.29
N ASN A 50 4.30 -19.50 6.09
CA ASN A 50 2.88 -19.51 5.76
C ASN A 50 2.12 -18.21 6.07
N ARG A 51 2.81 -17.07 6.24
CA ARG A 51 2.18 -15.76 6.43
C ARG A 51 2.34 -14.88 5.20
N LEU A 52 1.21 -14.54 4.59
CA LEU A 52 1.15 -13.56 3.52
C LEU A 52 1.54 -12.17 4.04
N PRO A 53 2.45 -11.44 3.35
CA PRO A 53 2.67 -10.03 3.61
C PRO A 53 1.34 -9.27 3.45
N ALA A 54 1.09 -8.33 4.35
CA ALA A 54 -0.11 -7.50 4.30
C ALA A 54 0.20 -6.05 4.65
N ALA A 55 -0.55 -5.14 4.05
CA ALA A 55 -0.41 -3.70 4.18
C ALA A 55 -1.64 -3.10 4.88
N CYS A 56 -1.43 -1.91 5.44
CA CYS A 56 -2.46 -1.00 5.92
C CYS A 56 -2.23 0.40 5.36
N VAL A 57 -3.12 1.33 5.68
CA VAL A 57 -2.97 2.75 5.32
C VAL A 57 -1.58 3.28 5.68
N GLY A 58 -0.98 4.01 4.76
CA GLY A 58 0.36 4.60 4.85
C GLY A 58 1.52 3.64 4.51
N ASP A 59 1.26 2.35 4.25
CA ASP A 59 2.34 1.45 3.80
C ASP A 59 2.69 1.65 2.33
N MET A 60 3.99 1.57 2.05
CA MET A 60 4.51 1.48 0.69
C MET A 60 4.49 0.03 0.21
N VAL A 61 3.88 -0.21 -0.94
CA VAL A 61 3.74 -1.52 -1.57
C VAL A 61 4.33 -1.51 -2.97
N MET A 62 4.80 -2.67 -3.44
CA MET A 62 5.07 -2.87 -4.86
C MET A 62 3.80 -3.36 -5.53
N ALA A 63 3.36 -2.67 -6.59
CA ALA A 63 2.13 -2.98 -7.29
C ALA A 63 2.31 -3.01 -8.80
N THR A 64 1.37 -3.65 -9.49
CA THR A 64 1.23 -3.60 -10.96
C THR A 64 -0.13 -3.04 -11.34
N VAL A 65 -0.19 -2.30 -12.44
CA VAL A 65 -1.46 -1.81 -12.99
C VAL A 65 -2.17 -2.94 -13.74
N LYS A 66 -3.37 -3.30 -13.29
CA LYS A 66 -4.21 -4.31 -13.97
C LYS A 66 -5.10 -3.68 -15.04
N LYS A 67 -5.74 -2.56 -14.70
CA LYS A 67 -6.61 -1.77 -15.58
C LYS A 67 -6.08 -0.33 -15.61
N GLY A 68 -5.97 0.26 -16.81
CA GLY A 68 -5.42 1.61 -17.01
C GLY A 68 -4.72 1.75 -18.36
N LYS A 69 -3.98 2.84 -18.54
CA LYS A 69 -3.17 3.11 -19.74
C LYS A 69 -2.24 1.93 -20.06
N PRO A 70 -2.13 1.47 -21.32
CA PRO A 70 -1.28 0.34 -21.71
C PRO A 70 0.19 0.48 -21.29
N GLU A 71 0.73 1.70 -21.33
CA GLU A 71 2.13 2.01 -21.00
C GLU A 71 2.52 1.73 -19.54
N LEU A 72 1.53 1.77 -18.63
CA LEU A 72 1.72 1.53 -17.19
C LEU A 72 1.52 0.05 -16.82
N ARG A 73 0.85 -0.73 -17.68
CA ARG A 73 0.59 -2.15 -17.44
C ARG A 73 1.87 -2.96 -17.61
N LYS A 74 1.91 -4.13 -16.98
CA LYS A 74 3.04 -5.07 -17.02
C LYS A 74 4.36 -4.52 -16.44
N LYS A 75 4.34 -3.37 -15.77
CA LYS A 75 5.47 -2.80 -15.03
C LYS A 75 5.20 -2.86 -13.54
N VAL A 76 6.24 -3.15 -12.75
CA VAL A 76 6.18 -3.10 -11.29
C VAL A 76 6.56 -1.70 -10.85
N MET A 77 5.73 -1.09 -10.00
CA MET A 77 5.92 0.27 -9.50
C MET A 77 5.61 0.38 -8.01
N PRO A 78 6.28 1.29 -7.29
CA PRO A 78 5.91 1.61 -5.92
C PRO A 78 4.58 2.35 -5.87
N ALA A 79 3.76 2.02 -4.88
CA ALA A 79 2.53 2.73 -4.55
C ALA A 79 2.40 2.88 -3.02
N VAL A 80 1.56 3.80 -2.56
CA VAL A 80 1.23 3.99 -1.14
C VAL A 80 -0.26 3.74 -0.93
N ILE A 81 -0.59 2.95 0.09
CA ILE A 81 -1.99 2.71 0.46
C ILE A 81 -2.55 3.94 1.17
N ILE A 82 -3.63 4.51 0.64
CA ILE A 82 -4.25 5.72 1.22
C ILE A 82 -5.57 5.43 1.94
N ARG A 83 -6.31 4.40 1.54
CA ARG A 83 -7.60 4.02 2.10
C ARG A 83 -7.66 2.50 2.32
N GLN A 84 -8.47 2.09 3.30
CA GLN A 84 -8.74 0.68 3.59
C GLN A 84 -10.17 0.50 4.11
N ARG A 85 -10.88 -0.52 3.60
CA ARG A 85 -12.20 -0.92 4.10
C ARG A 85 -12.18 -1.63 5.46
N LYS A 86 -11.06 -2.30 5.78
CA LYS A 86 -10.92 -2.99 7.07
C LYS A 86 -10.79 -1.95 8.18
N SER A 87 -11.64 -2.04 9.20
CA SER A 87 -11.57 -1.11 10.33
C SER A 87 -10.23 -1.17 11.07
N PHE A 88 -9.74 0.00 11.45
CA PHE A 88 -8.54 0.16 12.28
C PHE A 88 -8.80 1.13 13.43
N ARG A 89 -8.08 0.93 14.54
CA ARG A 89 -8.20 1.74 15.74
C ARG A 89 -7.17 2.86 15.74
N ARG A 90 -7.64 4.09 15.97
CA ARG A 90 -6.79 5.27 16.21
C ARG A 90 -6.40 5.36 17.69
N LYS A 91 -5.41 6.21 18.00
CA LYS A 91 -4.87 6.38 19.36
C LYS A 91 -5.90 6.90 20.37
N ASP A 92 -6.83 7.73 19.89
CA ASP A 92 -7.98 8.26 20.64
C ASP A 92 -9.08 7.20 20.93
N GLY A 93 -8.91 5.97 20.45
CA GLY A 93 -9.84 4.86 20.70
C GLY A 93 -10.92 4.68 19.63
N VAL A 94 -11.05 5.62 18.69
CA VAL A 94 -12.04 5.57 17.62
C VAL A 94 -11.67 4.50 16.59
N TYR A 95 -12.65 3.70 16.18
CA TYR A 95 -12.52 2.80 15.03
C TYR A 95 -13.01 3.49 13.77
N LEU A 96 -12.21 3.47 12.72
CA LEU A 96 -12.52 4.07 11.42
C LEU A 96 -12.29 3.08 10.29
N TYR A 97 -13.07 3.21 9.23
CA TYR A 97 -12.92 2.49 7.96
C TYR A 97 -13.32 3.40 6.80
N PHE A 98 -12.81 3.11 5.61
CA PHE A 98 -13.18 3.80 4.37
C PHE A 98 -14.14 2.94 3.55
N GLU A 99 -14.82 3.57 2.58
CA GLU A 99 -15.74 2.87 1.69
C GLU A 99 -14.99 1.93 0.72
N ASP A 100 -13.80 2.31 0.26
CA ASP A 100 -12.94 1.56 -0.67
C ASP A 100 -11.49 1.39 -0.20
#